data_AF-A0A6L4Z160-F1
#
_entry.id   AF-A0A6L4Z160-F1
#
_cell.length_a   1.000
_cell.length_b   1.000
_cell.length_c   1.000
_cell.angle_alpha   90.00
_cell.angle_beta   90.00
_cell.angle_gamma   90.00
#
_symmetry.space_group_name_H-M   'P 1'
#
loop_
_entity.id
_entity.type
_entity.pdbx_description
1 polymer ?
#
loop_
_entity_poly.entity_id
_entity_poly.type
_entity_poly.pdbx_seq_one_letter_code
_entity_poly.pdbx_strand_id
1 'polypeptide(L)'
;MKATFFFLLILPFCISVSHAQKSAGKKHIVTVIDMKNGLPVKGAEVTLTSITEARDVYTEVKLTDNSGKCGFNIHFLPNTEYGVFAAKKGYVGYLAMNPVKISRYDAAITHDSPEEIKLYLTSDSMHQVEFYRKTEVRYEIPDLITLLKSGNFHGGIPLLYWNDIPQLLVVGNDKTMISRYPSNPLSSSASEAPLGMVALWLIESVRIAEGNRLILPWQRFPSLNPVIRNMNDNDISADIPGTMQKVFVAYSKWWESVKKTDSSHGCRVNPLEGTGMCWQ
;
A
#
# COMPACT_ATOMS: atom_id res chain seq x y z
N MET A 1 -33.28 37.84 -58.06
CA MET A 1 -32.35 37.19 -57.11
C MET A 1 -32.01 38.20 -56.02
N LYS A 2 -32.55 38.06 -54.81
CA LYS A 2 -32.28 38.96 -53.68
C LYS A 2 -31.35 38.22 -52.71
N ALA A 3 -30.19 38.81 -52.43
CA ALA A 3 -29.22 38.27 -51.48
C ALA A 3 -29.50 38.84 -50.07
N THR A 4 -29.73 37.95 -49.12
CA THR A 4 -29.94 38.27 -47.70
C THR A 4 -28.60 38.22 -46.98
N PHE A 5 -28.17 39.34 -46.40
CA PHE A 5 -26.97 39.44 -45.57
C PHE A 5 -27.32 39.10 -44.12
N PHE A 6 -26.68 38.08 -43.55
CA PHE A 6 -26.74 37.75 -42.13
C PHE A 6 -25.61 38.49 -41.39
N PHE A 7 -25.97 39.34 -40.43
CA PHE A 7 -25.01 39.94 -39.49
C PHE A 7 -24.76 38.94 -38.35
N LEU A 8 -23.53 38.44 -38.25
CA LEU A 8 -23.08 37.61 -37.14
C LEU A 8 -22.67 38.53 -35.97
N LEU A 9 -23.45 38.52 -34.89
CA LEU A 9 -23.18 39.29 -33.67
C LEU A 9 -22.11 38.54 -32.85
N ILE A 10 -20.87 39.03 -32.86
CA ILE A 10 -19.79 38.49 -32.02
C ILE A 10 -19.90 39.15 -30.64
N LEU A 11 -20.40 38.41 -29.65
CA LEU A 11 -20.37 38.82 -28.24
C LEU A 11 -18.96 38.60 -27.67
N PRO A 12 -18.34 39.61 -27.02
CA PRO A 12 -17.06 39.44 -26.37
C PRO A 12 -17.24 38.54 -25.14
N PHE A 13 -16.64 37.35 -25.18
CA PHE A 13 -16.45 36.52 -24.00
C PHE A 13 -15.42 37.21 -23.10
N CYS A 14 -15.91 37.93 -22.08
CA CYS A 14 -15.06 38.36 -20.96
C CYS A 14 -14.66 37.11 -20.17
N ILE A 15 -13.46 36.58 -20.42
CA ILE A 15 -12.83 35.61 -19.53
C ILE A 15 -12.44 36.36 -18.26
N SER A 16 -13.32 36.33 -17.27
CA SER A 16 -13.01 36.77 -15.92
C SER A 16 -11.96 35.83 -15.34
N VAL A 17 -10.71 36.28 -15.31
CA VAL A 17 -9.65 35.66 -14.53
C VAL A 17 -10.03 35.84 -13.07
N SER A 18 -10.74 34.87 -12.50
CA SER A 18 -11.01 34.83 -11.08
C SER A 18 -9.66 34.72 -10.36
N HIS A 19 -9.24 35.83 -9.76
CA HIS A 19 -8.16 35.81 -8.77
C HIS A 19 -8.62 34.89 -7.64
N ALA A 20 -8.19 33.64 -7.67
CA ALA A 20 -8.42 32.68 -6.60
C ALA A 20 -7.81 33.27 -5.33
N GLN A 21 -8.67 33.77 -4.45
CA GLN A 21 -8.31 34.32 -3.17
C GLN A 21 -7.60 33.20 -2.40
N LYS A 22 -6.28 33.32 -2.21
CA LYS A 22 -5.49 32.32 -1.47
C LYS A 22 -6.09 32.19 -0.09
N SER A 23 -6.80 31.08 0.17
CA SER A 23 -7.29 30.77 1.50
C SER A 23 -6.08 30.64 2.43
N ALA A 24 -6.17 31.26 3.61
CA ALA A 24 -5.16 31.10 4.63
C ALA A 24 -5.07 29.62 4.99
N GLY A 25 -3.86 29.06 4.96
CA GLY A 25 -3.65 27.65 5.32
C GLY A 25 -4.04 27.42 6.79
N LYS A 26 -4.56 26.24 7.10
CA LYS A 26 -4.83 25.80 8.47
C LYS A 26 -3.60 25.09 9.00
N LYS A 27 -3.11 25.53 10.16
CA LYS A 27 -1.96 24.90 10.81
C LYS A 27 -2.40 23.65 11.57
N HIS A 28 -1.72 22.53 11.33
CA HIS A 28 -1.87 21.30 12.10
C HIS A 28 -0.54 20.93 12.75
N ILE A 29 -0.55 20.60 14.04
CA ILE A 29 0.56 20.06 14.81
C ILE A 29 0.37 18.56 14.92
N VAL A 30 1.39 17.81 14.53
CA VAL A 30 1.44 16.36 14.71
C VAL A 30 2.37 16.05 15.88
N THR A 31 1.86 15.33 16.86
CA THR A 31 2.60 14.86 18.05
C THR A 31 2.76 13.34 17.96
N VAL A 32 4.00 12.84 17.95
CA VAL A 32 4.31 11.40 17.91
C VAL A 32 4.72 10.92 19.29
N ILE A 33 3.99 9.94 19.82
CA ILE A 33 4.19 9.37 21.16
C ILE A 33 4.53 7.89 21.07
N ASP A 34 5.47 7.43 21.89
CA ASP A 34 5.76 6.01 22.10
C ASP A 34 4.72 5.42 23.05
N MET A 35 3.89 4.50 22.55
CA MET A 35 2.83 3.87 23.31
C MET A 35 3.32 3.03 24.49
N LYS A 36 4.56 2.53 24.42
CA LYS A 36 5.11 1.70 25.50
C LYS A 36 5.28 2.50 26.80
N ASN A 37 5.79 3.73 26.69
CA ASN A 37 6.22 4.54 27.83
C ASN A 37 5.50 5.90 27.93
N GLY A 38 4.67 6.25 26.96
CA GLY A 38 3.95 7.53 26.90
C GLY A 38 4.85 8.73 26.60
N LEU A 39 6.10 8.52 26.18
CA LEU A 39 7.07 9.59 25.94
C LEU A 39 7.03 10.09 24.49
N PRO A 40 7.37 11.37 24.24
CA PRO A 40 7.48 11.87 22.88
C PRO A 40 8.61 11.21 22.09
N VAL A 41 8.37 10.92 20.81
CA VAL A 41 9.37 10.33 19.91
C VAL A 41 10.10 11.43 19.16
N LYS A 42 11.35 11.70 19.54
CA LYS A 42 12.21 12.69 18.86
C LYS A 42 12.71 12.20 17.50
N GLY A 43 12.68 13.09 16.51
CA GLY A 43 13.18 12.85 15.16
C GLY A 43 12.46 11.71 14.45
N ALA A 44 11.18 11.48 14.78
CA ALA A 44 10.30 10.69 13.95
C ALA A 44 10.02 11.46 12.66
N GLU A 45 10.08 10.76 11.54
CA GLU A 45 9.66 11.28 10.24
C GLU A 45 8.14 11.28 10.20
N VAL A 46 7.55 12.44 9.98
CA VAL A 46 6.12 12.61 9.75
C VAL A 46 5.93 13.05 8.31
N THR A 47 5.24 12.24 7.53
CA THR A 47 4.94 12.49 6.12
C THR A 47 3.48 12.95 6.01
N LEU A 48 3.27 14.16 5.53
CA LEU A 48 1.99 14.61 5.02
C LEU A 48 1.88 14.16 3.55
N THR A 49 0.82 13.46 3.22
CA THR A 49 0.46 13.09 1.85
C THR A 49 -0.84 13.79 1.49
N SER A 50 -0.92 14.34 0.28
CA SER A 50 -2.18 14.78 -0.31
C SER A 50 -2.41 14.14 -1.66
N ILE A 51 -3.62 13.65 -1.89
CA ILE A 51 -4.02 12.97 -3.13
C ILE A 51 -5.17 13.76 -3.76
N THR A 52 -4.93 14.42 -4.89
CA THR A 52 -5.96 15.15 -5.63
C THR A 52 -6.46 14.29 -6.78
N GLU A 53 -7.78 14.10 -6.86
CA GLU A 53 -8.45 13.36 -7.95
C GLU A 53 -7.86 11.96 -8.22
N ALA A 54 -7.35 11.29 -7.17
CA ALA A 54 -6.69 9.99 -7.24
C ALA A 54 -5.48 9.91 -8.20
N ARG A 55 -4.85 11.04 -8.53
CA ARG A 55 -3.75 11.10 -9.52
C ARG A 55 -2.53 11.87 -9.01
N ASP A 56 -2.74 13.04 -8.42
CA ASP A 56 -1.63 13.89 -8.00
C ASP A 56 -1.31 13.65 -6.53
N VAL A 57 -0.15 13.05 -6.29
CA VAL A 57 0.37 12.78 -4.95
C VAL A 57 1.45 13.80 -4.60
N TYR A 58 1.17 14.66 -3.64
CA TYR A 58 2.18 15.53 -3.04
C TYR A 58 2.58 15.01 -1.66
N THR A 59 3.87 15.09 -1.34
CA THR A 59 4.40 14.67 -0.05
C THR A 59 5.28 15.74 0.57
N GLU A 60 5.10 15.97 1.87
CA GLU A 60 5.96 16.83 2.69
C GLU A 60 6.41 16.05 3.93
N VAL A 61 7.71 15.97 4.17
CA VAL A 61 8.28 15.23 5.31
C VAL A 61 8.87 16.21 6.31
N LYS A 62 8.54 16.04 7.59
CA LYS A 62 9.13 16.78 8.71
C LYS A 62 9.62 15.84 9.80
N LEU A 63 10.63 16.28 10.54
CA LEU A 63 11.11 15.58 11.72
C LEU A 63 10.48 16.18 12.98
N THR A 64 10.08 15.33 13.91
CA THR A 64 9.64 15.79 15.23
C THR A 64 10.79 16.34 16.06
N ASP A 65 10.51 17.38 16.84
CA ASP A 65 11.47 17.98 17.78
C ASP A 65 11.62 17.15 19.07
N ASN A 66 12.29 17.73 20.09
CA ASN A 66 12.48 17.08 21.39
C ASN A 66 11.16 16.82 22.15
N SER A 67 10.08 17.53 21.80
CA SER A 67 8.74 17.34 22.35
C SER A 67 7.89 16.36 21.53
N GLY A 68 8.48 15.72 20.51
CA GLY A 68 7.80 14.80 19.61
C GLY A 68 6.85 15.51 18.63
N LYS A 69 7.03 16.82 18.39
CA LYS A 69 6.10 17.62 17.58
C LYS A 69 6.70 18.10 16.27
N CYS A 70 5.87 18.19 15.24
CA CYS A 70 6.13 18.96 14.02
C CYS A 70 4.84 19.63 13.53
N GLY A 71 4.93 20.64 12.65
CA GLY A 71 3.75 21.38 12.17
C GLY A 71 3.66 21.45 10.66
N PHE A 72 2.47 21.29 10.11
CA PHE A 72 2.13 21.48 8.70
C PHE A 72 1.17 22.67 8.54
N ASN A 73 1.29 23.38 7.42
CA ASN A 73 0.34 24.42 7.05
C ASN A 73 -0.41 23.97 5.81
N ILE A 74 -1.65 23.52 5.97
CA ILE A 74 -2.40 22.83 4.92
C ILE A 74 -3.35 23.82 4.25
N HIS A 75 -3.18 23.99 2.95
CA HIS A 75 -4.14 24.66 2.08
C HIS A 75 -5.03 23.60 1.47
N PHE A 76 -6.21 23.38 2.06
CA PHE A 76 -7.16 22.38 1.58
C PHE A 76 -7.66 22.75 0.19
N LEU A 77 -7.36 21.88 -0.78
CA LEU A 77 -7.82 21.96 -2.15
C LEU A 77 -9.11 21.14 -2.30
N PRO A 78 -10.03 21.55 -3.19
CA PRO A 78 -11.18 20.72 -3.55
C PRO A 78 -10.74 19.33 -4.01
N ASN A 79 -11.57 18.31 -3.74
CA ASN A 79 -11.35 16.92 -4.18
C ASN A 79 -9.96 16.36 -3.83
N THR A 80 -9.40 16.81 -2.70
CA THR A 80 -8.08 16.38 -2.23
C THR A 80 -8.20 15.74 -0.86
N GLU A 81 -7.70 14.52 -0.75
CA GLU A 81 -7.57 13.81 0.51
C GLU A 81 -6.22 14.11 1.14
N TYR A 82 -6.18 14.36 2.45
CA TYR A 82 -4.95 14.59 3.19
C TYR A 82 -4.79 13.52 4.25
N GLY A 83 -3.57 13.03 4.43
CA GLY A 83 -3.21 12.09 5.47
C GLY A 83 -1.83 12.39 6.03
N VAL A 84 -1.62 12.12 7.31
CA VAL A 84 -0.30 12.13 7.93
C VAL A 84 0.06 10.75 8.42
N PHE A 85 1.33 10.39 8.33
CA PHE A 85 1.89 9.13 8.76
C PHE A 85 3.22 9.38 9.48
N ALA A 86 3.51 8.61 10.53
CA ALA A 86 4.77 8.69 11.28
C ALA A 86 5.61 7.41 11.14
N ALA A 87 6.92 7.58 11.00
CA ALA A 87 7.93 6.52 11.02
C ALA A 87 9.13 6.89 11.89
N LYS A 88 9.76 5.89 12.49
CA LYS A 88 11.07 6.04 13.14
C LYS A 88 11.80 4.70 13.12
N LYS A 89 13.07 4.70 12.71
CA LYS A 89 13.92 3.49 12.81
C LYS A 89 13.95 2.98 14.25
N GLY A 90 13.69 1.69 14.43
CA GLY A 90 13.62 1.04 15.75
C GLY A 90 12.25 1.13 16.43
N TYR A 91 11.27 1.77 15.78
CA TYR A 91 9.88 1.80 16.21
C TYR A 91 8.99 1.13 15.18
N VAL A 92 7.80 0.72 15.62
CA VAL A 92 6.76 0.14 14.78
C VAL A 92 5.44 0.91 14.97
N GLY A 93 4.64 1.02 13.91
CA GLY A 93 3.39 1.79 13.93
C GLY A 93 2.32 1.14 14.78
N TYR A 94 1.84 1.79 15.85
CA TYR A 94 0.95 1.13 16.81
C TYR A 94 -0.47 0.91 16.25
N LEU A 95 -0.94 -0.35 16.30
CA LEU A 95 -2.35 -0.71 16.09
C LEU A 95 -2.99 -1.04 17.45
N ALA A 96 -4.19 -0.51 17.70
CA ALA A 96 -4.98 -0.92 18.85
C ALA A 96 -6.02 -1.98 18.46
N MET A 97 -6.38 -2.84 19.43
CA MET A 97 -7.45 -3.86 19.30
C MET A 97 -8.86 -3.31 19.08
N ASN A 98 -9.07 -2.01 19.32
CA ASN A 98 -10.40 -1.42 19.25
C ASN A 98 -10.62 -0.82 17.86
N PRO A 99 -11.64 -1.22 17.10
CA PRO A 99 -11.96 -0.64 15.79
C PRO A 99 -12.32 0.86 15.84
N VAL A 100 -12.55 1.43 17.02
CA VAL A 100 -12.71 2.89 17.22
C VAL A 100 -11.34 3.60 17.38
N LYS A 101 -10.26 2.83 17.52
CA LYS A 101 -8.86 3.29 17.66
C LYS A 101 -7.94 2.48 16.73
N ILE A 102 -8.37 2.23 15.49
CA ILE A 102 -7.53 1.66 14.43
C ILE A 102 -6.26 2.54 14.29
N SER A 103 -5.16 1.93 13.88
CA SER A 103 -3.85 2.54 13.58
C SER A 103 -3.73 4.02 13.88
N ARG A 104 -2.96 4.38 14.90
CA ARG A 104 -2.66 5.80 15.12
C ARG A 104 -1.28 6.17 14.63
N TYR A 105 -0.59 5.31 13.90
CA TYR A 105 0.64 5.74 13.26
C TYR A 105 0.34 6.57 12.00
N ASP A 106 -0.91 6.57 11.52
CA ASP A 106 -1.45 7.43 10.48
C ASP A 106 -2.80 8.07 10.90
N ALA A 107 -3.19 9.14 10.22
CA ALA A 107 -4.48 9.79 10.40
C ALA A 107 -4.89 10.58 9.15
N ALA A 108 -6.17 10.50 8.76
CA ALA A 108 -6.74 11.41 7.78
C ALA A 108 -6.86 12.83 8.35
N ILE A 109 -6.62 13.83 7.52
CA ILE A 109 -6.81 15.25 7.86
C ILE A 109 -7.91 15.83 6.97
N THR A 110 -8.92 16.40 7.61
CA THR A 110 -10.02 17.12 6.97
C THR A 110 -10.07 18.55 7.49
N HIS A 111 -10.94 19.37 6.90
CA HIS A 111 -11.21 20.72 7.39
C HIS A 111 -11.60 20.75 8.88
N ASP A 112 -12.31 19.72 9.35
CA ASP A 112 -12.81 19.61 10.73
C ASP A 112 -11.83 18.92 11.68
N SER A 113 -10.70 18.41 11.18
CA SER A 113 -9.68 17.82 12.04
C SER A 113 -9.19 18.82 13.10
N PRO A 114 -8.88 18.36 14.32
CA PRO A 114 -8.31 19.20 15.35
C PRO A 114 -6.95 19.76 14.90
N GLU A 115 -6.56 20.89 15.49
CA GLU A 115 -5.23 21.46 15.25
C GLU A 115 -4.12 20.52 15.73
N GLU A 116 -4.32 19.77 16.81
CA GLU A 116 -3.36 18.78 17.29
C GLU A 116 -3.81 17.35 16.92
N ILE A 117 -2.97 16.66 16.16
CA ILE A 117 -3.14 15.25 15.77
C ILE A 117 -2.10 14.43 16.54
N LYS A 118 -2.56 13.40 17.24
CA LYS A 118 -1.67 12.49 17.98
C LYS A 118 -1.48 11.19 17.21
N LEU A 119 -0.23 10.94 16.84
CA LEU A 119 0.19 9.68 16.27
C LEU A 119 0.97 8.83 17.29
N TYR A 120 0.90 7.52 17.13
CA TYR A 120 1.43 6.54 18.06
C TYR A 120 2.35 5.54 17.36
N LEU A 121 3.59 5.50 17.83
CA LEU A 121 4.56 4.45 17.53
C LEU A 121 4.76 3.60 18.79
N THR A 122 5.41 2.45 18.69
CA THR A 122 5.89 1.72 19.87
C THR A 122 7.32 1.26 19.69
N SER A 123 8.12 1.43 20.74
CA SER A 123 9.46 0.81 20.85
C SER A 123 9.38 -0.67 21.25
N ASP A 124 8.20 -1.16 21.62
CA ASP A 124 7.95 -2.56 21.95
C ASP A 124 7.58 -3.37 20.70
N SER A 125 8.57 -3.62 19.85
CA SER A 125 8.34 -4.43 18.65
C SER A 125 7.84 -5.83 18.98
N MET A 126 8.27 -6.44 20.10
CA MET A 126 7.89 -7.79 20.48
C MET A 126 6.41 -7.91 20.84
N HIS A 127 5.87 -7.02 21.67
CA HIS A 127 4.43 -7.03 21.98
C HIS A 127 3.57 -6.80 20.73
N GLN A 128 4.04 -5.95 19.83
CA GLN A 128 3.31 -5.70 18.59
C GLN A 128 3.33 -6.93 17.67
N VAL A 129 4.45 -7.64 17.59
CA VAL A 129 4.60 -8.88 16.83
C VAL A 129 3.67 -9.97 17.36
N GLU A 130 3.60 -10.12 18.69
CA GLU A 130 2.65 -11.04 19.31
C GLU A 130 1.21 -10.63 19.09
N PHE A 131 0.93 -9.32 19.09
CA PHE A 131 -0.37 -8.78 18.77
C PHE A 131 -0.83 -9.21 17.37
N TYR A 132 -0.03 -8.97 16.31
CA TYR A 132 -0.38 -9.43 14.96
C TYR A 132 -0.55 -10.92 14.87
N ARG A 133 0.35 -11.69 15.50
CA ARG A 133 0.25 -13.14 15.50
C ARG A 133 -1.07 -13.63 16.12
N LYS A 134 -1.61 -12.89 17.10
CA LYS A 134 -2.89 -13.21 17.76
C LYS A 134 -4.11 -12.70 17.01
N THR A 135 -3.99 -11.61 16.25
CA THR A 135 -5.15 -10.96 15.60
C THR A 135 -5.28 -11.23 14.11
N GLU A 136 -4.19 -11.55 13.42
CA GLU A 136 -4.23 -11.89 12.00
C GLU A 136 -4.92 -13.24 11.80
N VAL A 137 -5.86 -13.27 10.87
CA VAL A 137 -6.54 -14.52 10.50
C VAL A 137 -5.57 -15.35 9.67
N ARG A 138 -5.16 -16.49 10.22
CA ARG A 138 -4.48 -17.54 9.46
C ARG A 138 -5.54 -18.33 8.71
N TYR A 139 -5.38 -18.41 7.39
CA TYR A 139 -6.19 -19.28 6.54
C TYR A 139 -5.37 -20.52 6.19
N GLU A 140 -6.01 -21.69 6.22
CA GLU A 140 -5.47 -22.83 5.49
C GLU A 140 -5.54 -22.53 3.99
N ILE A 141 -4.53 -22.94 3.22
CA ILE A 141 -4.44 -22.57 1.80
C ILE A 141 -5.69 -22.99 1.00
N PRO A 142 -6.27 -24.19 1.15
CA PRO A 142 -7.49 -24.54 0.43
C PRO A 142 -8.68 -23.60 0.71
N ASP A 143 -8.82 -23.15 1.96
CA ASP A 143 -9.87 -22.22 2.36
C ASP A 143 -9.62 -20.83 1.78
N LEU A 144 -8.38 -20.35 1.83
CA LEU A 144 -7.97 -19.10 1.21
C LEU A 144 -8.30 -19.08 -0.30
N ILE A 145 -7.93 -20.15 -1.02
CA ILE A 145 -8.23 -20.28 -2.45
C ILE A 145 -9.75 -20.26 -2.70
N THR A 146 -10.53 -20.94 -1.86
CA THR A 146 -12.00 -20.94 -1.95
C THR A 146 -12.60 -19.55 -1.73
N LEU A 147 -12.09 -18.80 -0.75
CA LEU A 147 -12.52 -17.42 -0.48
C LEU A 147 -12.16 -16.47 -1.63
N LEU A 148 -10.96 -16.59 -2.20
CA LEU A 148 -10.53 -15.79 -3.35
C LEU A 148 -11.40 -16.09 -4.59
N LYS A 149 -11.63 -17.36 -4.91
CA LYS A 149 -12.47 -17.78 -6.05
C LYS A 149 -13.93 -17.34 -5.91
N SER A 150 -14.46 -17.36 -4.67
CA SER A 150 -15.85 -16.98 -4.41
C SER A 150 -16.06 -15.47 -4.26
N GLY A 151 -15.00 -14.66 -4.26
CA GLY A 151 -15.09 -13.22 -4.01
C GLY A 151 -15.50 -12.86 -2.58
N ASN A 152 -15.37 -13.78 -1.63
CA ASN A 152 -15.72 -13.55 -0.22
C ASN A 152 -14.49 -13.26 0.65
N PHE A 153 -13.32 -13.11 0.04
CA PHE A 153 -12.14 -12.69 0.76
C PHE A 153 -12.23 -11.19 1.13
N HIS A 154 -12.24 -10.91 2.42
CA HIS A 154 -12.32 -9.56 3.00
C HIS A 154 -11.21 -9.41 4.04
N GLY A 155 -10.01 -9.03 3.61
CA GLY A 155 -8.86 -8.92 4.51
C GLY A 155 -7.63 -8.29 3.87
N GLY A 156 -6.63 -7.99 4.70
CA GLY A 156 -5.29 -7.63 4.25
C GLY A 156 -4.51 -8.85 3.73
N ILE A 157 -3.19 -8.70 3.53
CA ILE A 157 -2.34 -9.83 3.17
C ILE A 157 -2.44 -10.90 4.28
N PRO A 158 -2.86 -12.14 3.95
CA PRO A 158 -3.03 -13.20 4.95
C PRO A 158 -1.69 -13.58 5.59
N LEU A 159 -1.76 -14.13 6.81
CA LEU A 159 -0.60 -14.67 7.48
C LEU A 159 -0.21 -16.02 6.87
N LEU A 160 0.86 -16.00 6.06
CA LEU A 160 1.40 -17.14 5.32
C LEU A 160 2.85 -17.42 5.73
N TYR A 161 3.28 -18.67 5.55
CA TYR A 161 4.60 -19.18 5.93
C TYR A 161 5.25 -19.99 4.80
N TRP A 162 6.54 -20.28 4.95
CA TRP A 162 7.33 -21.10 4.04
C TRP A 162 6.66 -22.42 3.65
N ASN A 163 6.03 -23.09 4.62
CA ASN A 163 5.38 -24.38 4.40
C ASN A 163 4.09 -24.29 3.57
N ASP A 164 3.57 -23.08 3.34
CA ASP A 164 2.37 -22.86 2.53
C ASP A 164 2.71 -22.75 1.03
N ILE A 165 3.97 -22.49 0.69
CA ILE A 165 4.45 -22.28 -0.69
C ILE A 165 4.08 -23.44 -1.64
N PRO A 166 4.28 -24.74 -1.28
CA PRO A 166 3.90 -25.84 -2.15
C PRO A 166 2.43 -25.80 -2.57
N GLN A 167 1.53 -25.47 -1.65
CA GLN A 167 0.09 -25.44 -1.91
C GLN A 167 -0.30 -24.24 -2.77
N LEU A 168 0.33 -23.08 -2.56
CA LEU A 168 0.15 -21.91 -3.42
C LEU A 168 0.66 -22.17 -4.85
N LEU A 169 1.77 -22.90 -5.01
CA LEU A 169 2.29 -23.26 -6.33
C LEU A 169 1.35 -24.18 -7.13
N VAL A 170 0.52 -25.00 -6.47
CA VAL A 170 -0.49 -25.84 -7.17
C VAL A 170 -1.41 -24.99 -8.04
N VAL A 171 -1.74 -23.78 -7.59
CA VAL A 171 -2.62 -22.85 -8.33
C VAL A 171 -1.86 -21.72 -9.03
N GLY A 172 -0.52 -21.73 -9.01
CA GLY A 172 0.32 -20.65 -9.55
C GLY A 172 0.17 -20.38 -11.05
N ASN A 173 -0.46 -21.29 -11.79
CA ASN A 173 -0.79 -21.13 -13.21
C ASN A 173 -2.31 -21.08 -13.49
N ASP A 174 -3.15 -20.93 -12.45
CA ASP A 174 -4.61 -20.83 -12.59
C ASP A 174 -4.98 -19.47 -13.21
N LYS A 175 -5.67 -19.50 -14.36
CA LYS A 175 -6.07 -18.32 -15.13
C LYS A 175 -7.44 -17.76 -14.72
N THR A 176 -8.08 -18.36 -13.73
CA THR A 176 -9.37 -17.88 -13.21
C THR A 176 -9.20 -16.46 -12.70
N MET A 177 -9.93 -15.51 -13.29
CA MET A 177 -9.93 -14.12 -12.85
C MET A 177 -10.64 -14.01 -11.50
N ILE A 178 -10.02 -13.32 -10.55
CA ILE A 178 -10.61 -12.98 -9.26
C ILE A 178 -10.69 -11.46 -9.12
N SER A 179 -11.81 -10.98 -8.61
CA SER A 179 -12.11 -9.55 -8.48
C SER A 179 -11.93 -9.01 -7.06
N ARG A 180 -11.58 -9.88 -6.12
CA ARG A 180 -11.38 -9.53 -4.70
C ARG A 180 -10.18 -10.27 -4.14
N TYR A 181 -9.17 -9.50 -3.80
CA TYR A 181 -7.93 -9.91 -3.14
C TYR A 181 -7.44 -8.71 -2.30
N PRO A 182 -6.43 -8.88 -1.42
CA PRO A 182 -5.91 -7.75 -0.65
C PRO A 182 -5.48 -6.62 -1.60
N SER A 183 -6.13 -5.46 -1.51
CA SER A 183 -5.79 -4.26 -2.28
C SER A 183 -5.68 -3.06 -1.34
N ASN A 184 -4.85 -2.09 -1.71
CA ASN A 184 -4.72 -0.85 -0.95
C ASN A 184 -5.97 0.03 -1.23
N PRO A 185 -6.75 0.45 -0.22
CA PRO A 185 -7.91 1.33 -0.43
C PRO A 185 -7.57 2.62 -1.17
N LEU A 186 -6.33 3.10 -1.06
CA LEU A 186 -5.84 4.31 -1.71
C LEU A 186 -5.31 4.06 -3.14
N SER A 187 -5.16 2.80 -3.57
CA SER A 187 -4.71 2.42 -4.91
C SER A 187 -5.93 2.02 -5.75
N SER A 188 -6.27 2.86 -6.72
CA SER A 188 -7.45 2.72 -7.59
C SER A 188 -7.27 1.72 -8.75
N SER A 189 -6.15 0.99 -8.84
CA SER A 189 -5.66 0.51 -10.14
C SER A 189 -5.76 -1.00 -10.42
N ALA A 190 -6.29 -1.84 -9.53
CA ALA A 190 -6.41 -3.26 -9.86
C ALA A 190 -7.70 -3.87 -9.30
N SER A 191 -8.75 -3.92 -10.13
CA SER A 191 -10.03 -4.53 -9.78
C SER A 191 -10.05 -6.04 -9.98
N GLU A 192 -9.17 -6.59 -10.82
CA GLU A 192 -9.15 -8.01 -11.17
C GLU A 192 -7.73 -8.52 -11.45
N ALA A 193 -7.45 -9.78 -11.12
CA ALA A 193 -6.18 -10.44 -11.45
C ALA A 193 -6.39 -11.96 -11.60
N PRO A 194 -5.58 -12.67 -12.40
CA PRO A 194 -5.60 -14.13 -12.41
C PRO A 194 -5.21 -14.70 -11.04
N LEU A 195 -5.90 -15.74 -10.58
CA LEU A 195 -5.61 -16.40 -9.31
C LEU A 195 -4.15 -16.85 -9.21
N GLY A 196 -3.58 -17.38 -10.28
CA GLY A 196 -2.17 -17.79 -10.31
C GLY A 196 -1.22 -16.63 -10.06
N MET A 197 -1.51 -15.45 -10.60
CA MET A 197 -0.71 -14.25 -10.32
C MET A 197 -0.81 -13.84 -8.85
N VAL A 198 -2.01 -13.88 -8.27
CA VAL A 198 -2.22 -13.61 -6.84
C VAL A 198 -1.49 -14.62 -5.97
N ALA A 199 -1.53 -15.92 -6.31
CA ALA A 199 -0.83 -16.95 -5.56
C ALA A 199 0.70 -16.77 -5.61
N LEU A 200 1.26 -16.45 -6.77
CA LEU A 200 2.70 -16.17 -6.94
C LEU A 200 3.12 -14.91 -6.18
N TRP A 201 2.26 -13.88 -6.18
CA TRP A 201 2.46 -12.67 -5.39
C TRP A 201 2.43 -12.95 -3.87
N LEU A 202 1.52 -13.81 -3.42
CA LEU A 202 1.48 -14.26 -2.02
C LEU A 202 2.74 -15.06 -1.63
N ILE A 203 3.30 -15.87 -2.52
CA ILE A 203 4.59 -16.55 -2.29
C ILE A 203 5.71 -15.53 -2.12
N GLU A 204 5.75 -14.49 -2.95
CA GLU A 204 6.73 -13.42 -2.79
C GLU A 204 6.56 -12.67 -1.46
N SER A 205 5.33 -12.53 -0.98
CA SER A 205 5.03 -11.93 0.33
C SER A 205 5.67 -12.75 1.46
N VAL A 206 5.55 -14.09 1.40
CA VAL A 206 6.24 -15.00 2.33
C VAL A 206 7.76 -14.82 2.23
N ARG A 207 8.28 -14.76 1.00
CA ARG A 207 9.73 -14.62 0.74
C ARG A 207 10.30 -13.36 1.39
N ILE A 208 9.66 -12.21 1.16
CA ILE A 208 10.07 -10.92 1.72
C ILE A 208 9.92 -10.93 3.24
N ALA A 209 8.81 -11.48 3.75
CA ALA A 209 8.54 -11.55 5.18
C ALA A 209 9.59 -12.36 5.93
N GLU A 210 9.80 -13.61 5.53
CA GLU A 210 10.72 -14.50 6.23
C GLU A 210 12.19 -14.09 6.02
N GLY A 211 12.56 -13.70 4.80
CA GLY A 211 13.93 -13.28 4.47
C GLY A 211 14.40 -12.04 5.25
N ASN A 212 13.47 -11.10 5.50
CA ASN A 212 13.75 -9.86 6.23
C ASN A 212 13.26 -9.90 7.69
N ARG A 213 12.72 -11.03 8.15
CA ARG A 213 12.10 -11.19 9.48
C ARG A 213 11.01 -10.13 9.74
N LEU A 214 10.27 -9.77 8.70
CA LEU A 214 9.15 -8.83 8.79
C LEU A 214 7.93 -9.57 9.30
N ILE A 215 7.30 -9.00 10.30
CA ILE A 215 6.10 -9.59 10.89
C ILE A 215 4.84 -8.95 10.33
N LEU A 216 4.94 -7.69 9.90
CA LEU A 216 3.79 -6.89 9.53
C LEU A 216 3.43 -7.10 8.05
N PRO A 217 2.16 -7.39 7.70
CA PRO A 217 1.79 -7.69 6.32
C PRO A 217 2.09 -6.55 5.33
N TRP A 218 1.93 -5.28 5.72
CA TRP A 218 2.20 -4.13 4.84
C TRP A 218 3.68 -3.81 4.65
N GLN A 219 4.59 -4.39 5.46
CA GLN A 219 6.04 -4.28 5.23
C GLN A 219 6.50 -5.16 4.06
N ARG A 220 5.63 -6.05 3.57
CA ARG A 220 5.95 -7.03 2.52
C ARG A 220 5.73 -6.45 1.13
N PHE A 221 4.62 -5.73 0.94
CA PHE A 221 4.27 -5.07 -0.32
C PHE A 221 3.53 -3.75 -0.08
N PRO A 222 4.15 -2.59 -0.38
CA PRO A 222 3.49 -1.30 -0.23
C PRO A 222 2.31 -1.08 -1.19
N SER A 223 2.38 -1.65 -2.40
CA SER A 223 1.38 -1.45 -3.46
C SER A 223 0.12 -2.28 -3.27
N LEU A 224 0.22 -3.42 -2.55
CA LEU A 224 -0.84 -4.43 -2.44
C LEU A 224 -1.43 -4.87 -3.80
N ASN A 225 -0.68 -4.73 -4.89
CA ASN A 225 -1.15 -5.07 -6.23
C ASN A 225 -0.24 -6.16 -6.82
N PRO A 226 -0.79 -7.27 -7.33
CA PRO A 226 -0.03 -8.37 -7.93
C PRO A 226 0.42 -8.03 -9.36
N VAL A 227 1.17 -6.95 -9.51
CA VAL A 227 1.62 -6.42 -10.81
C VAL A 227 3.06 -6.82 -11.08
N ILE A 228 3.28 -7.45 -12.23
CA ILE A 228 4.60 -7.75 -12.77
C ILE A 228 4.94 -6.69 -13.82
N ARG A 229 6.15 -6.13 -13.71
CA ARG A 229 6.76 -5.23 -14.68
C ARG A 229 7.88 -5.95 -15.41
N ASN A 230 7.97 -5.71 -16.73
CA ASN A 230 9.16 -6.01 -17.50
C ASN A 230 10.20 -4.90 -17.22
N MET A 231 11.44 -5.25 -16.88
CA MET A 231 12.49 -4.27 -16.60
C MET A 231 13.08 -3.65 -17.88
N ASN A 232 12.90 -4.30 -19.03
CA ASN A 232 13.43 -3.83 -20.31
C ASN A 232 12.47 -2.90 -21.06
N ASP A 233 11.18 -2.98 -20.75
CA ASP A 233 10.15 -2.09 -21.29
C ASP A 233 9.52 -1.35 -20.12
N ASN A 234 9.44 -0.03 -20.15
CA ASN A 234 8.71 0.74 -19.13
C ASN A 234 7.19 0.42 -19.07
N ASP A 235 6.74 -0.56 -19.85
CA ASP A 235 5.36 -0.96 -19.99
C ASP A 235 4.91 -1.85 -18.82
N ILE A 236 3.75 -1.53 -18.26
CA ILE A 236 3.17 -2.25 -17.13
C ILE A 236 2.43 -3.45 -17.70
N SER A 237 3.08 -4.61 -17.67
CA SER A 237 2.59 -5.85 -18.30
C SER A 237 1.53 -6.56 -17.46
N ALA A 238 0.38 -5.92 -17.21
CA ALA A 238 -0.74 -6.60 -16.58
C ALA A 238 -1.35 -7.71 -17.47
N ASP A 239 -1.14 -7.63 -18.79
CA ASP A 239 -1.79 -8.53 -19.76
C ASP A 239 -0.92 -8.87 -20.98
N ILE A 240 0.38 -9.13 -20.78
CA ILE A 240 1.17 -9.73 -21.87
C ILE A 240 0.91 -11.23 -21.90
N PRO A 241 0.40 -11.79 -23.01
CA PRO A 241 0.20 -13.23 -23.15
C PRO A 241 1.48 -14.00 -22.81
N GLY A 242 1.39 -14.87 -21.81
CA GLY A 242 2.50 -15.71 -21.37
C GLY A 242 3.35 -15.15 -20.22
N THR A 243 3.14 -13.92 -19.74
CA THR A 243 3.86 -13.40 -18.55
C THR A 243 3.61 -14.27 -17.32
N MET A 244 2.34 -14.58 -17.01
CA MET A 244 2.01 -15.44 -15.87
C MET A 244 2.70 -16.81 -15.96
N GLN A 245 2.73 -17.42 -17.16
CA GLN A 245 3.41 -18.70 -17.37
C GLN A 245 4.93 -18.59 -17.13
N LYS A 246 5.58 -17.51 -17.59
CA LYS A 246 7.01 -17.27 -17.35
C LYS A 246 7.31 -17.11 -15.86
N VAL A 247 6.51 -16.30 -15.15
CA VAL A 247 6.64 -16.09 -13.71
C VAL A 247 6.42 -17.41 -12.97
N PHE A 248 5.36 -18.17 -13.30
CA PHE A 248 5.10 -19.48 -12.71
C PHE A 248 6.25 -20.46 -12.89
N VAL A 249 6.84 -20.54 -14.08
CA VAL A 249 8.02 -21.39 -14.35
C VAL A 249 9.21 -20.95 -13.52
N ALA A 250 9.44 -19.64 -13.37
CA ALA A 250 10.54 -19.11 -12.59
C ALA A 250 10.38 -19.46 -11.09
N TYR A 251 9.20 -19.26 -10.52
CA TYR A 251 8.88 -19.64 -9.14
C TYR A 251 8.93 -21.15 -8.91
N SER A 252 8.45 -21.96 -9.86
CA SER A 252 8.54 -23.42 -9.76
C SER A 252 9.99 -23.90 -9.71
N LYS A 253 10.85 -23.36 -10.59
CA LYS A 253 12.29 -23.67 -10.61
C LYS A 253 12.99 -23.23 -9.32
N TRP A 254 12.68 -22.02 -8.85
CA TRP A 254 13.19 -21.51 -7.58
C TRP A 254 12.79 -22.43 -6.42
N TRP A 255 11.51 -22.78 -6.30
CA TRP A 255 11.06 -23.64 -5.22
C TRP A 255 11.77 -25.00 -5.22
N GLU A 256 11.90 -25.63 -6.39
CA GLU A 256 12.62 -26.89 -6.51
C GLU A 256 14.09 -26.80 -6.07
N SER A 257 14.75 -25.65 -6.27
CA SER A 257 16.14 -25.45 -5.85
C SER A 257 16.29 -25.13 -4.36
N VAL A 258 15.30 -24.51 -3.71
CA VAL A 258 15.39 -24.06 -2.31
C VAL A 258 14.54 -24.84 -1.30
N LYS A 259 13.62 -25.71 -1.73
CA LYS A 259 12.67 -26.39 -0.81
C LYS A 259 13.31 -27.27 0.27
N LYS A 260 14.59 -27.62 0.10
CA LYS A 260 15.38 -28.40 1.08
C LYS A 260 16.33 -27.54 1.92
N THR A 261 16.43 -26.25 1.64
CA THR A 261 17.25 -25.32 2.42
C THR A 261 16.44 -24.78 3.61
N ASP A 262 17.11 -24.12 4.55
CA ASP A 262 16.38 -23.32 5.55
C ASP A 262 15.67 -22.15 4.86
N SER A 263 14.53 -21.73 5.43
CA SER A 263 13.70 -20.68 4.82
C SER A 263 14.42 -19.33 4.75
N SER A 264 15.30 -19.04 5.72
CA SER A 264 16.09 -17.81 5.74
C SER A 264 17.09 -17.73 4.57
N HIS A 265 17.62 -18.86 4.10
CA HIS A 265 18.46 -18.93 2.91
C HIS A 265 17.61 -18.90 1.64
N GLY A 266 16.60 -19.77 1.54
CA GLY A 266 15.75 -19.87 0.35
C GLY A 266 15.04 -18.56 0.01
N CYS A 267 14.64 -17.79 1.03
CA CYS A 267 14.02 -16.48 0.86
C CYS A 267 14.94 -15.41 0.27
N ARG A 268 16.28 -15.57 0.31
CA ARG A 268 17.21 -14.58 -0.26
C ARG A 268 17.43 -14.75 -1.76
N VAL A 269 17.08 -15.91 -2.31
CA VAL A 269 17.18 -16.19 -3.74
C VAL A 269 15.98 -15.56 -4.44
N ASN A 270 16.23 -14.67 -5.40
CA ASN A 270 15.16 -14.01 -6.16
C ASN A 270 14.66 -14.95 -7.28
N PRO A 271 13.38 -15.37 -7.26
CA PRO A 271 12.84 -16.28 -8.27
C PRO A 271 12.84 -15.70 -9.69
N LEU A 272 12.79 -14.36 -9.80
CA LEU A 272 12.73 -13.64 -11.06
C LEU A 272 14.10 -13.17 -11.55
N GLU A 273 15.18 -13.51 -10.86
CA GLU A 273 16.53 -13.16 -11.29
C GLU A 273 16.82 -13.71 -12.69
N GLY A 274 17.38 -12.86 -13.56
CA GLY A 274 17.68 -13.21 -14.95
C GLY A 274 16.46 -13.30 -15.88
N THR A 275 15.23 -13.14 -15.38
CA THR A 275 14.02 -13.18 -16.23
C THR A 275 13.69 -11.86 -16.92
N GLY A 276 14.31 -10.77 -16.48
CA GLY A 276 13.94 -9.42 -16.90
C GLY A 276 12.61 -8.93 -16.30
N MET A 277 12.05 -9.62 -15.29
CA MET A 277 10.79 -9.24 -14.64
C MET A 277 11.00 -8.90 -13.16
N CYS A 278 10.14 -8.05 -12.61
CA CYS A 278 10.06 -7.77 -11.17
C CYS A 278 8.62 -7.47 -10.73
N TRP A 279 8.35 -7.66 -9.44
CA TRP A 279 7.11 -7.17 -8.81
C TRP A 279 7.18 -5.66 -8.59
N GLN A 280 6.02 -4.98 -8.68
CA GLN A 280 5.88 -3.53 -8.48
C GLN A 280 5.18 -3.15 -7.18
#